data_AF-A0AAV1SB72-F1
#
_entry.id   AF-A0AAV1SB72-F1
#
_cell.length_a   1.000
_cell.length_b   1.000
_cell.length_c   1.000
_cell.angle_alpha   90.00
_cell.angle_beta   90.00
_cell.angle_gamma   90.00
#
_symmetry.space_group_name_H-M   'P 1'
#
loop_
_entity.id
_entity.type
_entity.pdbx_description
1 polymer ?
#
loop_
_entity_poly.entity_id
_entity_poly.type
_entity_poly.pdbx_seq_one_letter_code
_entity_poly.pdbx_strand_id
1 'polypeptide(L)'
;MSKQPEENASSSSKESKFKAFFKDVITPRKPPCQEELNSDMRNVMLVGAALIATVTFQAGITPPGGVWQSDDILGHRAGHAVYSDQKIPFQIFLICNTIALTSSIFILLCLTFRYPYFLEVLIASISMMGTYSSGIYCITPYESVSFRLIFVAAPAPAIIRFVIWVVASAFRHRRKSVSWFKKFQYDKKRDSPSEARNVLLVVVALIAAVTFQAGVNPPGGVWQDGDHAGRAIYASQKRAYYVFLLSNTLALSACILVITSLTYKFPLHFEIWVATASMMITYASAVFAVTPHESVHFRYLLLAASVPFVIRLLSYLFKKYCRSEKESQIGSQADGEKKDQKDGQAGQQV
;
A
#
# COMPACT_ATOMS: atom_id res chain seq x y z
N MET A 1 43.60 -42.60 -34.78
CA MET A 1 43.57 -41.74 -33.59
C MET A 1 42.18 -41.11 -33.50
N SER A 2 41.21 -41.81 -32.90
CA SER A 2 39.82 -41.34 -32.75
C SER A 2 39.39 -41.49 -31.28
N LYS A 3 39.33 -40.36 -30.58
CA LYS A 3 38.69 -40.24 -29.27
C LYS A 3 38.17 -38.81 -29.15
N GLN A 4 36.92 -38.57 -29.57
CA GLN A 4 36.05 -37.52 -29.00
C GLN A 4 34.55 -37.78 -29.34
N PRO A 5 33.89 -38.78 -28.72
CA PRO A 5 32.43 -38.71 -28.57
C PRO A 5 31.95 -38.50 -27.12
N GLU A 6 32.78 -38.79 -26.11
CA GLU A 6 32.33 -38.81 -24.70
C GLU A 6 32.15 -37.42 -24.08
N GLU A 7 32.90 -36.41 -24.51
CA GLU A 7 32.91 -35.10 -23.85
C GLU A 7 31.59 -34.32 -24.10
N ASN A 8 31.05 -34.41 -25.31
CA ASN A 8 29.80 -33.77 -25.72
C ASN A 8 28.55 -34.43 -25.11
N ALA A 9 28.60 -35.72 -24.77
CA ALA A 9 27.51 -36.40 -24.09
C ALA A 9 27.40 -35.98 -22.61
N SER A 10 28.55 -35.70 -21.97
CA SER A 10 28.58 -35.30 -20.55
C SER A 10 28.09 -33.86 -20.34
N SER A 11 28.36 -32.94 -21.27
CA SER A 11 27.95 -31.54 -21.18
C SER A 11 26.44 -31.38 -21.36
N SER A 12 25.86 -32.08 -22.35
CA SER A 12 24.41 -32.14 -22.60
C SER A 12 23.62 -32.69 -21.40
N SER A 13 24.14 -33.73 -20.73
CA SER A 13 23.53 -34.33 -19.54
C SER A 13 23.54 -33.40 -18.32
N LYS A 14 24.64 -32.66 -18.10
CA LYS A 14 24.75 -31.67 -17.03
C LYS A 14 23.81 -30.48 -17.24
N GLU A 15 23.72 -29.97 -18.46
CA GLU A 15 22.81 -28.87 -18.80
C GLU A 15 21.34 -29.28 -18.65
N SER A 16 21.00 -30.52 -19.03
CA SER A 16 19.68 -31.13 -18.82
C SER A 16 19.31 -31.22 -17.33
N LYS A 17 20.23 -31.75 -16.49
CA LYS A 17 20.01 -31.84 -15.03
C LYS A 17 19.91 -30.47 -14.38
N PHE A 18 20.70 -29.49 -14.81
CA PHE A 18 20.65 -28.13 -14.30
C PHE A 18 19.34 -27.42 -14.68
N LYS A 19 18.86 -27.58 -15.93
CA LYS A 19 17.54 -27.11 -16.36
C LYS A 19 16.41 -27.79 -15.59
N ALA A 20 16.52 -29.09 -15.33
CA ALA A 20 15.54 -29.83 -14.53
C ALA A 20 15.51 -29.35 -13.07
N PHE A 21 16.68 -29.15 -12.46
CA PHE A 21 16.80 -28.60 -11.10
C PHE A 21 16.23 -27.18 -11.00
N PHE A 22 16.57 -26.29 -11.93
CA PHE A 22 16.00 -24.94 -11.97
C PHE A 22 14.50 -24.96 -12.23
N LYS A 23 14.03 -25.88 -13.07
CA LYS A 23 12.60 -26.10 -13.28
C LYS A 23 11.93 -26.55 -11.98
N ASP A 24 12.51 -27.45 -11.21
CA ASP A 24 11.94 -27.91 -9.94
C ASP A 24 12.00 -26.86 -8.82
N VAL A 25 12.97 -25.94 -8.86
CA VAL A 25 13.08 -24.80 -7.93
C VAL A 25 12.11 -23.67 -8.29
N ILE A 26 11.92 -23.39 -9.59
CA ILE A 26 11.05 -22.31 -10.08
C ILE A 26 9.58 -22.76 -10.15
N THR A 27 9.33 -24.05 -10.43
CA THR A 27 7.96 -24.56 -10.51
C THR A 27 7.40 -24.68 -9.10
N PRO A 28 6.34 -23.94 -8.75
CA PRO A 28 5.69 -24.11 -7.46
C PRO A 28 5.29 -25.58 -7.32
N ARG A 29 5.72 -26.26 -6.24
CA ARG A 29 5.19 -27.59 -5.92
C ARG A 29 3.68 -27.45 -5.88
N LYS A 30 2.97 -28.19 -6.75
CA LYS A 30 1.51 -28.22 -6.71
C LYS A 30 1.12 -28.61 -5.28
N PRO A 31 0.33 -27.78 -4.57
CA PRO A 31 -0.26 -28.25 -3.33
C PRO A 31 -1.05 -29.53 -3.66
N PRO A 32 -1.01 -30.54 -2.77
CA PRO A 32 -1.79 -31.76 -2.99
C PRO A 32 -3.26 -31.36 -3.10
N CYS A 33 -3.88 -31.80 -4.21
CA CYS A 33 -5.29 -31.63 -4.55
C CYS A 33 -5.76 -30.23 -5.01
N GLN A 34 -6.67 -30.23 -6.00
CA GLN A 34 -7.47 -29.07 -6.39
C GLN A 34 -8.41 -28.69 -5.24
N GLU A 35 -7.91 -28.01 -4.21
CA GLU A 35 -8.79 -27.30 -3.31
C GLU A 35 -9.24 -25.99 -3.99
N GLU A 36 -10.55 -25.76 -4.03
CA GLU A 36 -11.14 -24.43 -3.96
C GLU A 36 -10.26 -23.54 -3.06
N LEU A 37 -10.00 -22.29 -3.43
CA LEU A 37 -9.16 -21.43 -2.59
C LEU A 37 -9.96 -21.19 -1.32
N ASN A 38 -9.61 -21.91 -0.25
CA ASN A 38 -10.25 -21.75 1.03
C ASN A 38 -9.96 -20.33 1.53
N SER A 39 -10.96 -19.73 2.18
CA SER A 39 -10.89 -18.40 2.78
C SER A 39 -9.63 -18.23 3.65
N ASP A 40 -9.20 -19.29 4.33
CA ASP A 40 -7.97 -19.37 5.12
C ASP A 40 -6.70 -19.06 4.32
N MET A 41 -6.54 -19.60 3.12
CA MET A 41 -5.35 -19.35 2.31
C MET A 41 -5.26 -17.89 1.87
N ARG A 42 -6.40 -17.29 1.49
CA ARG A 42 -6.45 -15.85 1.17
C ARG A 42 -6.06 -15.02 2.39
N ASN A 43 -6.59 -15.38 3.56
CA ASN A 43 -6.35 -14.69 4.81
C ASN A 43 -4.86 -14.73 5.19
N VAL A 44 -4.23 -15.92 5.12
CA VAL A 44 -2.78 -16.10 5.36
C VAL A 44 -1.95 -15.29 4.38
N MET A 45 -2.29 -15.31 3.09
CA MET A 45 -1.58 -14.50 2.08
C MET A 45 -1.71 -13.00 2.32
N LEU A 46 -2.86 -12.53 2.81
CA LEU A 46 -3.10 -11.12 3.08
C LEU A 46 -2.22 -10.64 4.26
N VAL A 47 -2.16 -11.41 5.35
CA VAL A 47 -1.24 -11.13 6.46
C VAL A 47 0.23 -11.21 6.01
N GLY A 48 0.60 -12.27 5.29
CA GLY A 48 1.97 -12.45 4.80
C GLY A 48 2.44 -11.31 3.90
N ALA A 49 1.59 -10.86 2.96
CA ALA A 49 1.89 -9.72 2.10
C ALA A 49 2.04 -8.41 2.89
N ALA A 50 1.20 -8.18 3.89
CA ALA A 50 1.34 -7.01 4.76
C ALA A 50 2.66 -7.03 5.54
N LEU A 51 3.01 -8.17 6.13
CA LEU A 51 4.27 -8.33 6.86
C LEU A 51 5.48 -8.05 5.97
N ILE A 52 5.57 -8.65 4.78
CA ILE A 52 6.68 -8.41 3.84
C ILE A 52 6.73 -6.93 3.43
N ALA A 53 5.58 -6.30 3.14
CA ALA A 53 5.52 -4.87 2.83
C ALA A 53 6.05 -4.02 3.99
N THR A 54 5.65 -4.32 5.23
CA THR A 54 6.09 -3.54 6.41
C THR A 54 7.58 -3.70 6.70
N VAL A 55 8.13 -4.92 6.61
CA VAL A 55 9.55 -5.18 6.89
C VAL A 55 10.44 -4.51 5.83
N THR A 56 10.07 -4.60 4.56
CA THR A 56 10.84 -4.00 3.45
C THR A 56 10.73 -2.48 3.44
N PHE A 57 9.58 -1.93 3.81
CA PHE A 57 9.39 -0.50 4.02
C PHE A 57 10.34 0.04 5.09
N GLN A 58 10.35 -0.58 6.28
CA GLN A 58 11.23 -0.19 7.39
C GLN A 58 12.70 -0.32 6.99
N ALA A 59 13.12 -1.48 6.49
CA ALA A 59 14.50 -1.73 6.09
C ALA A 59 15.04 -0.72 5.05
N GLY A 60 14.18 -0.24 4.14
CA GLY A 60 14.58 0.74 3.15
C GLY A 60 14.81 2.14 3.74
N ILE A 61 13.94 2.60 4.65
CA ILE A 61 14.02 3.96 5.20
C ILE A 61 14.98 4.08 6.41
N THR A 62 15.30 2.96 7.06
CA THR A 62 16.33 2.86 8.11
C THR A 62 17.45 1.94 7.63
N PRO A 63 18.42 2.45 6.85
CA PRO A 63 19.49 1.63 6.31
C PRO A 63 20.38 1.06 7.43
N PRO A 64 20.98 -0.14 7.25
CA PRO A 64 21.96 -0.69 8.17
C PRO A 64 23.10 0.31 8.44
N GLY A 65 23.53 0.41 9.70
CA GLY A 65 24.55 1.38 10.10
C GLY A 65 24.04 2.83 10.26
N GLY A 66 22.77 3.10 9.95
CA GLY A 66 22.19 4.43 10.09
C GLY A 66 22.69 5.42 9.04
N VAL A 67 22.74 6.70 9.41
CA VAL A 67 23.19 7.78 8.55
C VAL A 67 24.26 8.62 9.21
N TRP A 68 25.04 9.30 8.39
CA TRP A 68 26.04 10.26 8.83
C TRP A 68 25.41 11.42 9.62
N GLN A 69 26.05 11.80 10.72
CA GLN A 69 25.62 12.87 11.64
C GLN A 69 26.30 14.22 11.38
N SER A 70 27.26 14.28 10.47
CA SER A 70 27.98 15.51 10.12
C SER A 70 28.57 15.38 8.72
N ASP A 71 28.81 16.51 8.07
CA ASP A 71 29.58 16.55 6.83
C ASP A 71 31.08 16.39 7.15
N ASP A 72 31.81 15.67 6.31
CA ASP A 72 33.25 15.42 6.53
C ASP A 72 34.13 15.69 5.29
N ILE A 73 35.45 15.68 5.49
CA ILE A 73 36.44 15.94 4.44
C ILE A 73 36.53 14.83 3.39
N LEU A 74 36.02 13.63 3.69
CA LEU A 74 35.97 12.49 2.78
C LEU A 74 34.79 12.57 1.81
N GLY A 75 33.91 13.56 2.00
CA GLY A 75 32.75 13.83 1.14
C GLY A 75 31.47 13.15 1.62
N HIS A 76 31.44 12.62 2.85
CA HIS A 76 30.21 12.18 3.49
C HIS A 76 29.38 13.41 3.87
N ARG A 77 28.06 13.31 3.68
CA ARG A 77 27.10 14.35 4.03
C ARG A 77 26.13 13.82 5.06
N ALA A 78 25.78 14.67 6.02
CA ALA A 78 24.79 14.36 7.03
C ALA A 78 23.46 13.93 6.39
N GLY A 79 22.86 12.88 6.94
CA GLY A 79 21.60 12.31 6.45
C GLY A 79 21.75 11.26 5.35
N HIS A 80 22.93 11.11 4.75
CA HIS A 80 23.21 10.00 3.84
C HIS A 80 23.53 8.71 4.61
N ALA A 81 23.11 7.58 4.06
CA ALA A 81 23.32 6.25 4.62
C ALA A 81 24.80 5.93 4.76
N VAL A 82 25.23 5.46 5.94
CA VAL A 82 26.60 4.97 6.16
C VAL A 82 26.90 3.78 5.25
N TYR A 83 25.92 2.89 5.05
CA TYR A 83 26.06 1.75 4.16
C TYR A 83 26.29 2.12 2.68
N SER A 84 26.04 3.38 2.29
CA SER A 84 26.21 3.80 0.91
C SER A 84 27.67 3.70 0.41
N ASP A 85 28.66 3.81 1.30
CA ASP A 85 30.09 3.70 0.96
C ASP A 85 30.43 2.41 0.19
N GLN A 86 29.72 1.32 0.49
CA GLN A 86 29.75 0.08 -0.28
C GLN A 86 28.74 0.14 -1.43
N LYS A 87 29.12 0.85 -2.50
CA LYS A 87 28.24 1.19 -3.64
C LYS A 87 27.43 0.00 -4.19
N ILE A 88 28.10 -1.10 -4.54
CA ILE A 88 27.44 -2.25 -5.19
C ILE A 88 26.49 -2.99 -4.21
N PRO A 89 26.93 -3.40 -3.01
CA PRO A 89 26.04 -4.04 -2.02
C PRO A 89 24.83 -3.17 -1.63
N PHE A 90 25.03 -1.87 -1.47
CA PHE A 90 23.96 -0.94 -1.13
C PHE A 90 22.90 -0.84 -2.24
N GLN A 91 23.32 -0.79 -3.51
CA GLN A 91 22.39 -0.79 -4.65
C GLN A 91 21.57 -2.07 -4.73
N ILE A 92 22.20 -3.24 -4.54
CA ILE A 92 21.50 -4.53 -4.53
C ILE A 92 20.47 -4.57 -3.38
N PHE A 93 20.86 -4.13 -2.19
CA PHE A 93 19.96 -4.06 -1.02
C PHE A 93 18.71 -3.22 -1.31
N LEU A 94 18.86 -2.02 -1.87
CA LEU A 94 17.73 -1.14 -2.19
C LEU A 94 16.83 -1.72 -3.30
N ILE A 95 17.41 -2.32 -4.34
CA ILE A 95 16.65 -2.93 -5.44
C ILE A 95 15.79 -4.09 -4.93
N CYS A 96 16.39 -5.00 -4.15
CA CYS A 96 15.67 -6.15 -3.59
C CYS A 96 14.51 -5.74 -2.68
N ASN A 97 14.74 -4.78 -1.77
CA ASN A 97 13.68 -4.27 -0.89
C ASN A 97 12.55 -3.61 -1.69
N THR A 98 12.88 -2.83 -2.72
CA THR A 98 11.88 -2.15 -3.56
C THR A 98 11.01 -3.13 -4.35
N ILE A 99 11.61 -4.20 -4.90
CA ILE A 99 10.88 -5.26 -5.61
C ILE A 99 9.95 -6.00 -4.64
N ALA A 100 10.43 -6.33 -3.44
CA ALA A 100 9.65 -7.04 -2.44
C ALA A 100 8.47 -6.18 -1.91
N LEU A 101 8.68 -4.88 -1.65
CA LEU A 101 7.64 -3.94 -1.26
C LEU A 101 6.56 -3.81 -2.34
N THR A 102 6.97 -3.58 -3.59
CA THR A 102 6.05 -3.39 -4.72
C THR A 102 5.23 -4.65 -5.00
N SER A 103 5.86 -5.82 -4.94
CA SER A 103 5.18 -7.11 -5.15
C SER A 103 4.17 -7.40 -4.04
N SER A 104 4.51 -7.06 -2.79
CA SER A 104 3.64 -7.27 -1.63
C SER A 104 2.42 -6.34 -1.64
N ILE A 105 2.61 -5.06 -1.99
CA ILE A 105 1.49 -4.12 -2.19
C ILE A 105 0.56 -4.61 -3.30
N PHE A 106 1.11 -5.11 -4.41
CA PHE A 106 0.29 -5.66 -5.49
C PHE A 106 -0.60 -6.82 -5.01
N ILE A 107 -0.05 -7.74 -4.21
CA ILE A 107 -0.81 -8.84 -3.61
C ILE A 107 -1.91 -8.30 -2.68
N LEU A 108 -1.60 -7.33 -1.81
CA LEU A 108 -2.58 -6.70 -0.92
C LEU A 108 -3.77 -6.09 -1.69
N LEU A 109 -3.49 -5.34 -2.75
CA LEU A 109 -4.54 -4.72 -3.57
C LEU A 109 -5.40 -5.77 -4.28
N CYS A 110 -4.78 -6.84 -4.75
CA CYS A 110 -5.46 -7.96 -5.41
C CYS A 110 -6.41 -8.71 -4.45
N LEU A 111 -5.96 -9.00 -3.24
CA LEU A 111 -6.73 -9.74 -2.23
C LEU A 111 -7.83 -8.89 -1.58
N THR A 112 -7.59 -7.58 -1.44
CA THR A 112 -8.57 -6.65 -0.83
C THR A 112 -9.61 -6.17 -1.84
N PHE A 113 -9.45 -6.48 -3.13
CA PHE A 113 -10.38 -6.03 -4.14
C PHE A 113 -11.80 -6.56 -3.89
N ARG A 114 -12.81 -5.70 -4.12
CA ARG A 114 -14.24 -5.88 -3.78
C ARG A 114 -14.60 -5.81 -2.29
N TYR A 115 -13.63 -5.63 -1.41
CA TYR A 115 -13.93 -5.33 0.00
C TYR A 115 -14.44 -3.88 0.13
N PRO A 116 -15.39 -3.58 1.04
CA PRO A 116 -15.93 -2.23 1.21
C PRO A 116 -14.93 -1.17 1.67
N TYR A 117 -13.73 -1.59 2.11
CA TYR A 117 -12.62 -0.73 2.54
C TYR A 117 -11.42 -0.75 1.57
N PHE A 118 -11.63 -1.22 0.34
CA PHE A 118 -10.57 -1.30 -0.67
C PHE A 118 -9.95 0.07 -1.00
N LEU A 119 -10.76 1.14 -1.03
CA LEU A 119 -10.28 2.48 -1.36
C LEU A 119 -9.33 3.01 -0.29
N GLU A 120 -9.64 2.76 0.97
CA GLU A 120 -8.85 3.18 2.12
C GLU A 120 -7.51 2.42 2.15
N VAL A 121 -7.53 1.11 1.87
CA VAL A 121 -6.30 0.30 1.73
C VAL A 121 -5.48 0.73 0.51
N LEU A 122 -6.13 1.11 -0.59
CA LEU A 122 -5.46 1.65 -1.78
C LEU A 122 -4.78 2.99 -1.47
N ILE A 123 -5.48 3.91 -0.82
CA ILE A 123 -4.91 5.19 -0.37
C ILE A 123 -3.71 4.95 0.54
N ALA A 124 -3.86 4.09 1.56
CA ALA A 124 -2.76 3.75 2.46
C ALA A 124 -1.55 3.16 1.72
N SER A 125 -1.79 2.30 0.72
CA SER A 125 -0.73 1.65 -0.07
C SER A 125 0.03 2.64 -0.98
N ILE A 126 -0.70 3.52 -1.67
CA ILE A 126 -0.11 4.58 -2.53
C ILE A 126 0.71 5.53 -1.65
N SER A 127 0.13 5.91 -0.52
CA SER A 127 0.74 6.83 0.41
C SER A 127 2.00 6.24 1.05
N MET A 128 1.97 4.96 1.43
CA MET A 128 3.14 4.22 1.92
C MET A 128 4.27 4.16 0.87
N MET A 129 3.94 3.98 -0.42
CA MET A 129 4.94 4.04 -1.50
C MET A 129 5.55 5.44 -1.63
N GLY A 130 4.74 6.49 -1.56
CA GLY A 130 5.23 7.88 -1.57
C GLY A 130 6.20 8.16 -0.44
N THR A 131 5.86 7.70 0.78
CA THR A 131 6.73 7.78 1.95
C THR A 131 8.05 7.04 1.74
N TYR A 132 8.01 5.82 1.19
CA TYR A 132 9.20 5.02 0.90
C TYR A 132 10.11 5.71 -0.10
N SER A 133 9.56 6.13 -1.26
CA SER A 133 10.33 6.83 -2.29
C SER A 133 10.99 8.08 -1.74
N SER A 134 10.23 8.88 -0.99
CA SER A 134 10.75 10.07 -0.32
C SER A 134 11.92 9.74 0.60
N GLY A 135 11.77 8.76 1.50
CA GLY A 135 12.83 8.36 2.42
C GLY A 135 14.11 7.92 1.71
N ILE A 136 14.00 7.10 0.65
CA ILE A 136 15.15 6.67 -0.15
C ILE A 136 15.90 7.85 -0.79
N TYR A 137 15.19 8.94 -1.15
CA TYR A 137 15.82 10.17 -1.66
C TYR A 137 16.86 10.74 -0.71
N CYS A 138 16.46 10.78 0.56
CA CYS A 138 17.19 11.50 1.56
C CYS A 138 18.50 10.79 1.89
N ILE A 139 18.44 9.46 1.94
CA ILE A 139 19.52 8.65 2.47
C ILE A 139 20.58 8.28 1.42
N THR A 140 20.39 8.60 0.14
CA THR A 140 21.31 8.14 -0.92
C THR A 140 22.25 9.30 -1.34
N PRO A 141 23.60 9.11 -1.54
CA PRO A 141 24.57 10.19 -1.90
C PRO A 141 24.93 10.50 -3.39
N TYR A 142 24.89 9.51 -4.28
CA TYR A 142 25.42 9.52 -5.66
C TYR A 142 24.68 10.31 -6.77
N GLU A 143 24.87 11.62 -6.93
CA GLU A 143 24.27 12.49 -8.00
C GLU A 143 24.11 11.88 -9.44
N SER A 144 24.95 10.96 -9.89
CA SER A 144 24.91 10.37 -11.24
C SER A 144 24.14 9.03 -11.34
N VAL A 145 22.99 9.11 -12.02
CA VAL A 145 22.39 8.05 -12.89
C VAL A 145 21.52 6.95 -12.25
N SER A 146 21.93 6.17 -11.23
CA SER A 146 20.97 5.30 -10.49
C SER A 146 20.00 6.09 -9.59
N PHE A 147 20.35 7.36 -9.41
CA PHE A 147 20.08 8.19 -8.26
C PHE A 147 18.80 9.02 -8.33
N ARG A 148 18.20 9.11 -9.52
CA ARG A 148 16.86 9.68 -9.73
C ARG A 148 15.92 8.71 -10.46
N LEU A 149 16.42 7.56 -10.92
CA LEU A 149 15.64 6.52 -11.61
C LEU A 149 14.84 5.61 -10.64
N ILE A 150 15.23 5.51 -9.37
CA ILE A 150 14.44 4.84 -8.32
C ILE A 150 13.27 5.71 -7.84
N PHE A 151 13.44 7.04 -7.86
CA PHE A 151 12.37 8.03 -7.78
C PHE A 151 11.30 7.87 -8.90
N VAL A 152 11.63 7.13 -9.96
CA VAL A 152 10.88 6.88 -11.21
C VAL A 152 10.46 5.40 -11.39
N ALA A 153 11.12 4.41 -10.77
CA ALA A 153 10.56 3.07 -10.57
C ALA A 153 9.34 3.09 -9.60
N ALA A 154 9.13 4.22 -8.93
CA ALA A 154 8.13 4.51 -7.92
C ALA A 154 6.66 4.61 -8.39
N PRO A 155 6.29 4.87 -9.67
CA PRO A 155 4.90 4.67 -10.12
C PRO A 155 4.73 3.56 -11.19
N ALA A 156 5.81 3.10 -11.81
CA ALA A 156 5.75 2.49 -13.15
C ALA A 156 5.11 1.08 -13.21
N PRO A 157 5.47 0.08 -12.36
CA PRO A 157 4.74 -1.20 -12.33
C PRO A 157 3.35 -1.09 -11.68
N ALA A 158 3.18 -0.16 -10.73
CA ALA A 158 1.94 0.07 -9.99
C ALA A 158 0.86 0.79 -10.82
N ILE A 159 1.22 1.66 -11.77
CA ILE A 159 0.26 2.33 -12.66
C ILE A 159 0.03 1.52 -13.94
N ILE A 160 1.04 0.85 -14.50
CA ILE A 160 0.87 0.04 -15.72
C ILE A 160 -0.03 -1.19 -15.47
N ARG A 161 0.05 -1.84 -14.30
CA ARG A 161 -0.92 -2.90 -13.94
C ARG A 161 -2.28 -2.34 -13.51
N PHE A 162 -2.33 -1.19 -12.84
CA PHE A 162 -3.59 -0.50 -12.49
C PHE A 162 -4.37 -0.07 -13.76
N VAL A 163 -3.69 0.38 -14.83
CA VAL A 163 -4.23 0.70 -16.17
C VAL A 163 -4.67 -0.54 -16.95
N ILE A 164 -3.93 -1.66 -16.88
CA ILE A 164 -4.35 -2.95 -17.48
C ILE A 164 -5.59 -3.52 -16.78
N TRP A 165 -5.65 -3.41 -15.45
CA TRP A 165 -6.74 -3.91 -14.64
C TRP A 165 -8.01 -3.01 -14.74
N VAL A 166 -7.88 -1.69 -14.94
CA VAL A 166 -9.01 -0.79 -15.24
C VAL A 166 -9.52 -0.95 -16.68
N VAL A 167 -8.65 -1.07 -17.69
CA VAL A 167 -9.03 -1.32 -19.11
C VAL A 167 -9.70 -2.70 -19.29
N ALA A 168 -9.23 -3.74 -18.59
CA ALA A 168 -9.89 -5.04 -18.55
C ALA A 168 -11.23 -5.00 -17.79
N SER A 169 -11.38 -4.12 -16.80
CA SER A 169 -12.65 -3.88 -16.11
C SER A 169 -13.67 -3.05 -16.92
N ALA A 170 -13.25 -2.41 -18.02
CA ALA A 170 -14.11 -1.59 -18.89
C ALA A 170 -14.65 -2.32 -20.15
N PHE A 171 -14.00 -3.38 -20.63
CA PHE A 171 -14.40 -4.24 -21.77
C PHE A 171 -14.58 -5.72 -21.31
N ARG A 172 -15.73 -6.23 -20.87
CA ARG A 172 -17.07 -6.14 -21.49
C ARG A 172 -16.93 -6.26 -23.02
N HIS A 173 -16.75 -7.44 -23.62
CA HIS A 173 -17.76 -8.48 -23.83
C HIS A 173 -17.03 -9.70 -24.45
N ARG A 174 -17.22 -10.92 -23.91
CA ARG A 174 -16.77 -12.23 -24.47
C ARG A 174 -15.24 -12.51 -24.61
N ARG A 175 -14.64 -13.25 -23.66
CA ARG A 175 -13.92 -14.54 -23.91
C ARG A 175 -13.31 -15.17 -22.64
N LYS A 176 -13.35 -16.51 -22.61
CA LYS A 176 -13.18 -17.52 -21.54
C LYS A 176 -11.87 -17.59 -20.71
N SER A 177 -10.99 -16.57 -20.61
CA SER A 177 -9.58 -16.81 -20.19
C SER A 177 -9.11 -16.46 -18.75
N VAL A 178 -9.93 -16.02 -17.77
CA VAL A 178 -9.37 -15.67 -16.42
C VAL A 178 -10.10 -16.32 -15.24
N SER A 179 -9.84 -17.61 -15.01
CA SER A 179 -10.38 -18.42 -13.91
C SER A 179 -9.69 -18.15 -12.56
N TRP A 180 -8.36 -17.95 -12.54
CA TRP A 180 -7.57 -18.00 -11.30
C TRP A 180 -7.63 -16.73 -10.43
N PHE A 181 -7.68 -15.52 -11.00
CA PHE A 181 -7.66 -14.27 -10.21
C PHE A 181 -8.98 -14.00 -9.45
N LYS A 182 -10.13 -14.33 -10.07
CA LYS A 182 -11.43 -14.27 -9.38
C LYS A 182 -11.45 -15.14 -8.12
N LYS A 183 -10.66 -16.22 -8.12
CA LYS A 183 -10.48 -17.10 -6.97
C LYS A 183 -9.92 -16.35 -5.75
N PHE A 184 -9.03 -15.36 -5.93
CA PHE A 184 -8.35 -14.67 -4.83
C PHE A 184 -9.09 -13.43 -4.28
N GLN A 185 -10.04 -12.89 -5.02
CA GLN A 185 -10.82 -11.74 -4.58
C GLN A 185 -11.76 -12.10 -3.44
N TYR A 186 -12.16 -11.09 -2.66
CA TYR A 186 -13.21 -11.25 -1.67
C TYR A 186 -14.55 -11.55 -2.35
N ASP A 187 -15.19 -12.65 -1.96
CA ASP A 187 -16.53 -13.04 -2.37
C ASP A 187 -17.42 -13.28 -1.15
N LYS A 188 -18.53 -12.53 -1.05
CA LYS A 188 -19.49 -12.64 0.05
C LYS A 188 -20.12 -14.03 0.19
N LYS A 189 -20.17 -14.83 -0.89
CA LYS A 189 -20.76 -16.18 -0.85
C LYS A 189 -19.82 -17.22 -0.24
N ARG A 190 -18.51 -17.01 -0.38
CA ARG A 190 -17.48 -17.96 0.08
C ARG A 190 -16.85 -17.50 1.39
N ASP A 191 -16.69 -16.19 1.58
CA ASP A 191 -15.80 -15.64 2.60
C ASP A 191 -16.60 -15.04 3.76
N SER A 192 -16.35 -15.55 4.97
CA SER A 192 -16.98 -15.04 6.19
C SER A 192 -16.59 -13.57 6.41
N PRO A 193 -17.55 -12.65 6.57
CA PRO A 193 -17.26 -11.23 6.85
C PRO A 193 -16.43 -11.04 8.13
N SER A 194 -16.59 -11.93 9.11
CA SER A 194 -15.89 -11.88 10.39
C SER A 194 -14.41 -12.21 10.25
N GLU A 195 -14.05 -13.24 9.48
CA GLU A 195 -12.66 -13.63 9.20
C GLU A 195 -11.93 -12.57 8.38
N ALA A 196 -12.57 -12.08 7.31
CA ALA A 196 -12.00 -11.03 6.48
C ALA A 196 -11.75 -9.74 7.28
N ARG A 197 -12.67 -9.40 8.19
CA ARG A 197 -12.51 -8.28 9.13
C ARG A 197 -11.31 -8.50 10.05
N ASN A 198 -11.20 -9.66 10.69
CA ASN A 198 -10.11 -9.95 11.64
C ASN A 198 -8.74 -9.85 10.95
N VAL A 199 -8.62 -10.38 9.74
CA VAL A 199 -7.39 -10.36 8.95
C VAL A 199 -7.07 -8.96 8.45
N LEU A 200 -8.07 -8.21 8.00
CA LEU A 200 -7.86 -6.84 7.55
C LEU A 200 -7.43 -5.94 8.71
N LEU A 201 -7.97 -6.14 9.93
CA LEU A 201 -7.53 -5.44 11.13
C LEU A 201 -6.04 -5.64 11.41
N VAL A 202 -5.54 -6.88 11.30
CA VAL A 202 -4.10 -7.16 11.42
C VAL A 202 -3.31 -6.38 10.39
N VAL A 203 -3.73 -6.37 9.14
CA VAL A 203 -3.00 -5.68 8.06
C VAL A 203 -2.98 -4.17 8.21
N VAL A 204 -4.12 -3.55 8.53
CA VAL A 204 -4.12 -2.10 8.74
C VAL A 204 -3.38 -1.69 10.02
N ALA A 205 -3.36 -2.54 11.05
CA ALA A 205 -2.57 -2.31 12.25
C ALA A 205 -1.06 -2.36 11.95
N LEU A 206 -0.61 -3.31 11.11
CA LEU A 206 0.79 -3.40 10.68
C LEU A 206 1.22 -2.14 9.89
N ILE A 207 0.39 -1.68 8.95
CA ILE A 207 0.66 -0.45 8.18
C ILE A 207 0.66 0.78 9.10
N ALA A 208 -0.29 0.88 10.04
CA ALA A 208 -0.31 1.95 11.05
C ALA A 208 0.95 1.95 11.92
N ALA A 209 1.42 0.77 12.34
CA ALA A 209 2.63 0.66 13.16
C ALA A 209 3.87 1.18 12.44
N VAL A 210 4.11 0.76 11.19
CA VAL A 210 5.30 1.23 10.45
C VAL A 210 5.24 2.70 10.06
N THR A 211 4.05 3.24 9.80
CA THR A 211 3.88 4.67 9.50
C THR A 211 4.01 5.51 10.76
N PHE A 212 3.52 5.05 11.91
CA PHE A 212 3.78 5.68 13.19
C PHE A 212 5.29 5.73 13.48
N GLN A 213 5.97 4.59 13.37
CA GLN A 213 7.43 4.50 13.58
C GLN A 213 8.22 5.42 12.65
N ALA A 214 7.89 5.45 11.36
CA ALA A 214 8.55 6.31 10.39
C ALA A 214 8.33 7.81 10.67
N GLY A 215 7.18 8.21 11.22
CA GLY A 215 6.94 9.62 11.53
C GLY A 215 7.63 10.09 12.81
N VAL A 216 7.72 9.22 13.84
CA VAL A 216 8.43 9.56 15.08
C VAL A 216 9.95 9.47 14.92
N ASN A 217 10.41 8.56 14.04
CA ASN A 217 11.81 8.39 13.66
C ASN A 217 11.95 8.63 12.15
N PRO A 218 12.08 9.89 11.71
CA PRO A 218 12.13 10.22 10.29
C PRO A 218 13.31 9.52 9.60
N PRO A 219 13.21 9.22 8.29
CA PRO A 219 14.31 8.69 7.51
C PRO A 219 15.55 9.57 7.67
N GLY A 220 16.70 8.97 7.93
CA GLY A 220 17.92 9.72 8.27
C GLY A 220 17.98 10.24 9.72
N GLY A 221 17.03 9.89 10.57
CA GLY A 221 17.09 10.18 12.00
C GLY A 221 17.02 11.66 12.35
N VAL A 222 17.44 11.96 13.57
CA VAL A 222 17.50 13.30 14.14
C VAL A 222 18.93 13.65 14.50
N TRP A 223 19.26 14.94 14.48
CA TRP A 223 20.55 15.41 14.98
C TRP A 223 20.70 15.05 16.46
N GLN A 224 21.84 14.48 16.82
CA GLN A 224 22.11 14.05 18.20
C GLN A 224 22.66 15.18 19.06
N ASP A 225 23.43 16.10 18.47
CA ASP A 225 24.13 17.17 19.18
C ASP A 225 23.94 18.55 18.49
N GLY A 226 24.29 19.62 19.21
CA GLY A 226 24.25 21.01 18.73
C GLY A 226 22.87 21.68 18.78
N ASP A 227 22.78 22.89 18.22
CA ASP A 227 21.55 23.73 18.26
C ASP A 227 20.36 23.12 17.48
N HIS A 228 20.63 22.07 16.69
CA HIS A 228 19.62 21.34 15.93
C HIS A 228 19.25 20.00 16.57
N ALA A 229 19.76 19.69 17.76
CA ALA A 229 19.48 18.42 18.46
C ALA A 229 17.98 18.14 18.55
N GLY A 230 17.59 16.90 18.21
CA GLY A 230 16.21 16.45 18.16
C GLY A 230 15.43 16.85 16.89
N ARG A 231 15.99 17.69 16.00
CA ARG A 231 15.39 18.00 14.69
C ARG A 231 15.76 16.92 13.67
N ALA A 232 14.83 16.65 12.76
CA ALA A 232 15.05 15.70 11.67
C ALA A 232 16.19 16.15 10.76
N ILE A 233 17.20 15.31 10.54
CA ILE A 233 18.27 15.58 9.55
C ILE A 233 17.67 15.72 8.15
N TYR A 234 16.61 14.95 7.89
CA TYR A 234 15.82 15.00 6.67
C TYR A 234 15.21 16.38 6.39
N ALA A 235 14.95 17.20 7.41
CA ALA A 235 14.39 18.53 7.21
C ALA A 235 15.33 19.48 6.43
N SER A 236 16.62 19.14 6.29
CA SER A 236 17.57 19.81 5.41
C SER A 236 17.11 19.80 3.94
N GLN A 237 16.37 18.75 3.53
CA GLN A 237 15.74 18.64 2.21
C GLN A 237 14.24 18.96 2.30
N LYS A 238 13.90 20.23 2.50
CA LYS A 238 12.52 20.71 2.79
C LYS A 238 11.42 20.07 1.91
N ARG A 239 11.63 19.99 0.58
CA ARG A 239 10.60 19.44 -0.36
C ARG A 239 10.34 17.95 -0.15
N ALA A 240 11.39 17.15 -0.06
CA ALA A 240 11.26 15.70 0.12
C ALA A 240 10.71 15.39 1.51
N TYR A 241 11.20 16.08 2.54
CA TYR A 241 10.68 15.93 3.90
C TYR A 241 9.17 16.26 4.00
N TYR A 242 8.71 17.28 3.26
CA TYR A 242 7.29 17.63 3.20
C TYR A 242 6.44 16.53 2.53
N VAL A 243 6.87 16.00 1.39
CA VAL A 243 6.19 14.89 0.69
C VAL A 243 6.12 13.64 1.57
N PHE A 244 7.22 13.34 2.28
CA PHE A 244 7.30 12.25 3.25
C PHE A 244 6.23 12.40 4.35
N LEU A 245 6.21 13.53 5.07
CA LEU A 245 5.30 13.74 6.20
C LEU A 245 3.82 13.70 5.77
N LEU A 246 3.50 14.33 4.62
CA LEU A 246 2.15 14.34 4.09
C LEU A 246 1.68 12.92 3.74
N SER A 247 2.50 12.17 3.01
CA SER A 247 2.18 10.80 2.60
C SER A 247 2.11 9.86 3.82
N ASN A 248 3.02 10.01 4.78
CA ASN A 248 2.99 9.16 5.96
C ASN A 248 1.74 9.40 6.81
N THR A 249 1.34 10.67 6.98
CA THR A 249 0.14 11.04 7.75
C THR A 249 -1.14 10.59 7.07
N LEU A 250 -1.21 10.69 5.74
CA LEU A 250 -2.34 10.19 4.96
C LEU A 250 -2.48 8.66 5.07
N ALA A 251 -1.37 7.91 5.09
CA ALA A 251 -1.38 6.47 5.30
C ALA A 251 -1.89 6.10 6.70
N LEU A 252 -1.34 6.73 7.75
CA LEU A 252 -1.72 6.48 9.14
C LEU A 252 -3.20 6.79 9.39
N SER A 253 -3.69 7.93 8.93
CA SER A 253 -5.10 8.32 9.07
C SER A 253 -6.06 7.40 8.31
N ALA A 254 -5.69 6.90 7.13
CA ALA A 254 -6.47 5.91 6.40
C ALA A 254 -6.56 4.59 7.17
N CYS A 255 -5.47 4.12 7.77
CA CYS A 255 -5.48 2.91 8.60
C CYS A 255 -6.35 3.06 9.85
N ILE A 256 -6.29 4.21 10.55
CA ILE A 256 -7.12 4.48 11.73
C ILE A 256 -8.61 4.51 11.37
N LEU A 257 -8.95 5.12 10.23
CA LEU A 257 -10.33 5.11 9.73
C LEU A 257 -10.83 3.66 9.53
N VAL A 258 -10.01 2.79 8.93
CA VAL A 258 -10.38 1.38 8.72
C VAL A 258 -10.49 0.63 10.05
N ILE A 259 -9.54 0.81 10.98
CA ILE A 259 -9.57 0.19 12.33
C ILE A 259 -10.86 0.57 13.04
N THR A 260 -11.17 1.86 13.11
CA THR A 260 -12.38 2.36 13.79
C THR A 260 -13.65 1.84 13.11
N SER A 261 -13.68 1.83 11.78
CA SER A 261 -14.86 1.38 11.03
C SER A 261 -15.11 -0.13 11.16
N LEU A 262 -14.05 -0.94 11.21
CA LEU A 262 -14.16 -2.41 11.35
C LEU A 262 -14.45 -2.84 12.79
N THR A 263 -14.03 -2.05 13.78
CA THR A 263 -14.27 -2.33 15.21
C THR A 263 -15.61 -1.77 15.70
N TYR A 264 -16.39 -1.14 14.82
CA TYR A 264 -17.72 -0.63 15.15
C TYR A 264 -18.64 -1.75 15.68
N LYS A 265 -19.30 -1.50 16.82
CA LYS A 265 -20.13 -2.45 17.59
C LYS A 265 -19.39 -3.59 18.31
N PHE A 266 -18.05 -3.56 18.40
CA PHE A 266 -17.35 -4.45 19.34
C PHE A 266 -17.53 -3.99 20.79
N PRO A 267 -17.50 -4.93 21.76
CA PRO A 267 -17.65 -4.61 23.19
C PRO A 267 -16.55 -3.70 23.76
N LEU A 268 -15.46 -3.47 23.02
CA LEU A 268 -14.34 -2.58 23.40
C LEU A 268 -14.07 -1.48 22.36
N HIS A 269 -15.11 -1.07 21.62
CA HIS A 269 -14.95 -0.04 20.57
C HIS A 269 -14.50 1.31 21.14
N PHE A 270 -14.97 1.68 22.34
CA PHE A 270 -14.61 2.94 22.97
C PHE A 270 -13.12 2.99 23.32
N GLU A 271 -12.58 1.91 23.89
CA GLU A 271 -11.17 1.76 24.24
C GLU A 271 -10.28 1.82 22.99
N ILE A 272 -10.69 1.17 21.90
CA ILE A 272 -9.97 1.24 20.61
C ILE A 272 -9.98 2.67 20.06
N TRP A 273 -11.08 3.39 20.20
CA TRP A 273 -11.18 4.78 19.77
C TRP A 273 -10.27 5.69 20.60
N VAL A 274 -10.26 5.52 21.92
CA VAL A 274 -9.35 6.25 22.83
C VAL A 274 -7.89 5.93 22.50
N ALA A 275 -7.55 4.66 22.29
CA ALA A 275 -6.19 4.23 21.94
C ALA A 275 -5.72 4.83 20.61
N THR A 276 -6.56 4.80 19.57
CA THR A 276 -6.22 5.36 18.25
C THR A 276 -6.16 6.89 18.26
N ALA A 277 -6.99 7.57 19.07
CA ALA A 277 -6.91 9.01 19.29
C ALA A 277 -5.61 9.40 20.02
N SER A 278 -5.26 8.70 21.10
CA SER A 278 -4.01 8.90 21.83
C SER A 278 -2.79 8.66 20.94
N MET A 279 -2.83 7.63 20.10
CA MET A 279 -1.79 7.36 19.11
C MET A 279 -1.61 8.53 18.13
N MET A 280 -2.70 9.13 17.63
CA MET A 280 -2.62 10.32 16.75
C MET A 280 -2.06 11.55 17.43
N ILE A 281 -2.41 11.79 18.70
CA ILE A 281 -1.86 12.91 19.48
C ILE A 281 -0.36 12.72 19.66
N THR A 282 0.07 11.51 20.03
CA THR A 282 1.49 11.18 20.19
C THR A 282 2.25 11.35 18.88
N TYR A 283 1.67 10.89 17.77
CA TYR A 283 2.23 11.08 16.43
C TYR A 283 2.40 12.57 16.09
N ALA A 284 1.35 13.37 16.28
CA ALA A 284 1.38 14.80 16.01
C ALA A 284 2.42 15.54 16.88
N SER A 285 2.50 15.17 18.17
CA SER A 285 3.50 15.72 19.10
C SER A 285 4.92 15.39 18.67
N ALA A 286 5.18 14.13 18.28
CA ALA A 286 6.49 13.71 17.82
C ALA A 286 6.88 14.44 16.52
N VAL A 287 5.97 14.50 15.55
CA VAL A 287 6.20 15.25 14.30
C VAL A 287 6.49 16.73 14.57
N PHE A 288 5.77 17.35 15.51
CA PHE A 288 6.01 18.74 15.92
C PHE A 288 7.41 18.93 16.54
N ALA A 289 7.85 17.98 17.38
CA ALA A 289 9.18 18.03 17.97
C ALA A 289 10.29 17.92 16.92
N VAL A 290 10.19 16.95 16.00
CA VAL A 290 11.25 16.69 15.02
C VAL A 290 11.26 17.67 13.85
N THR A 291 10.14 18.34 13.55
CA THR A 291 10.00 19.24 12.40
C THR A 291 10.42 20.69 12.73
N PRO A 292 11.39 21.28 12.02
CA PRO A 292 11.70 22.71 12.18
C PRO A 292 10.52 23.61 11.78
N HIS A 293 10.31 24.72 12.51
CA HIS A 293 9.18 25.65 12.31
C HIS A 293 9.08 26.23 10.89
N GLU A 294 10.19 26.32 10.15
CA GLU A 294 10.22 26.85 8.78
C GLU A 294 9.99 25.82 7.68
N SER A 295 9.96 24.53 8.01
CA SER A 295 10.01 23.46 6.99
C SER A 295 8.63 22.96 6.57
N VAL A 296 7.62 23.05 7.43
CA VAL A 296 6.29 22.48 7.17
C VAL A 296 5.19 23.37 7.76
N HIS A 297 4.21 23.77 6.94
CA HIS A 297 3.00 24.37 7.47
C HIS A 297 2.07 23.29 8.04
N PHE A 298 1.98 23.23 9.36
CA PHE A 298 1.17 22.27 10.12
C PHE A 298 -0.28 22.11 9.62
N ARG A 299 -0.87 23.16 9.03
CA ARG A 299 -2.21 23.14 8.42
C ARG A 299 -2.36 22.05 7.35
N TYR A 300 -1.32 21.79 6.56
CA TYR A 300 -1.37 20.73 5.54
C TYR A 300 -1.27 19.33 6.13
N LEU A 301 -0.61 19.18 7.28
CA LEU A 301 -0.56 17.92 8.02
C LEU A 301 -1.95 17.56 8.57
N LEU A 302 -2.65 18.55 9.15
CA LEU A 302 -4.04 18.42 9.59
C LEU A 302 -4.97 18.10 8.41
N LEU A 303 -4.77 18.78 7.26
CA LEU A 303 -5.52 18.50 6.05
C LEU A 303 -5.32 17.03 5.62
N ALA A 304 -4.07 16.57 5.51
CA ALA A 304 -3.75 15.19 5.13
C ALA A 304 -4.39 14.16 6.07
N ALA A 305 -4.39 14.41 7.38
CA ALA A 305 -5.04 13.55 8.36
C ALA A 305 -6.58 13.49 8.19
N SER A 306 -7.20 14.58 7.72
CA SER A 306 -8.65 14.66 7.50
C SER A 306 -9.13 14.04 6.19
N VAL A 307 -8.25 13.91 5.18
CA VAL A 307 -8.61 13.48 3.81
C VAL A 307 -9.38 12.14 3.76
N PRO A 308 -8.94 11.05 4.41
CA PRO A 308 -9.65 9.76 4.32
C PRO A 308 -11.08 9.84 4.86
N PHE A 309 -11.29 10.62 5.94
CA PHE A 309 -12.60 10.85 6.54
C PHE A 309 -13.52 11.65 5.61
N VAL A 310 -12.99 12.69 4.97
CA VAL A 310 -13.73 13.51 3.99
C VAL A 310 -14.13 12.66 2.78
N ILE A 311 -13.21 11.88 2.20
CA ILE A 311 -13.50 10.99 1.07
C ILE A 311 -14.62 10.00 1.43
N ARG A 312 -14.59 9.43 2.65
CA ARG A 312 -15.62 8.51 3.12
C ARG A 312 -16.98 9.19 3.28
N LEU A 313 -17.00 10.38 3.85
CA LEU A 313 -18.22 11.19 4.00
C LEU A 313 -18.81 11.53 2.63
N LEU A 314 -17.99 12.01 1.70
CA LEU A 314 -18.40 12.30 0.32
C LEU A 314 -18.96 11.06 -0.38
N SER A 315 -18.30 9.90 -0.22
CA SER A 315 -18.77 8.62 -0.78
C SER A 315 -20.12 8.19 -0.21
N TYR A 316 -20.36 8.45 1.08
CA TYR A 316 -21.66 8.19 1.73
C TYR A 316 -22.74 9.15 1.21
N LEU A 317 -22.45 10.45 1.14
CA LEU A 317 -23.36 11.47 0.64
C LEU A 317 -23.73 11.22 -0.82
N PHE A 318 -22.76 10.87 -1.67
CA PHE A 318 -22.99 10.50 -3.06
C PHE A 318 -23.91 9.29 -3.20
N LYS A 319 -23.67 8.22 -2.43
CA LYS A 319 -24.55 7.04 -2.42
C LYS A 319 -25.97 7.38 -1.93
N LYS A 320 -26.08 8.23 -0.91
CA LYS A 320 -27.38 8.71 -0.39
C LYS A 320 -28.12 9.53 -1.45
N TYR A 321 -27.43 10.43 -2.14
CA TYR A 321 -27.98 11.23 -3.23
C TYR A 321 -28.50 10.36 -4.38
N CYS A 322 -27.66 9.45 -4.91
CA CYS A 322 -28.07 8.54 -5.98
C CYS A 322 -29.23 7.62 -5.59
N ARG A 323 -29.33 7.24 -4.31
CA ARG A 323 -30.47 6.46 -3.80
C ARG A 323 -31.75 7.30 -3.78
N SER A 324 -31.66 8.53 -3.26
CA SER A 324 -32.78 9.47 -3.23
C SER A 324 -33.30 9.79 -4.63
N GLU A 325 -32.42 9.93 -5.61
CA GLU A 325 -32.78 10.16 -7.01
C GLU A 325 -33.52 8.97 -7.62
N LYS A 326 -33.04 7.74 -7.38
CA LYS A 326 -33.74 6.51 -7.81
C LYS A 326 -35.11 6.35 -7.17
N GLU A 327 -35.23 6.64 -5.87
CA GLU A 327 -36.52 6.59 -5.15
C GLU A 327 -37.50 7.64 -5.71
N SER A 328 -37.01 8.83 -6.08
CA SER A 328 -37.83 9.89 -6.72
C SER A 328 -38.31 9.50 -8.12
N GLN A 329 -37.46 8.84 -8.93
CA GLN A 329 -37.84 8.37 -10.27
C GLN A 329 -38.89 7.25 -10.22
N ILE A 330 -38.74 6.30 -9.28
CA ILE A 330 -39.71 5.21 -9.08
C ILE A 330 -41.07 5.76 -8.63
N GLY A 331 -41.07 6.74 -7.71
CA GLY A 331 -42.30 7.40 -7.26
C GLY A 331 -43.03 8.12 -8.40
N SER A 332 -42.30 8.91 -9.19
CA SER A 332 -42.90 9.67 -10.30
C SER A 332 -43.44 8.79 -11.42
N GLN A 333 -42.82 7.62 -11.66
CA GLN A 333 -43.29 6.66 -12.66
C GLN A 333 -44.55 5.90 -12.20
N ALA A 334 -44.63 5.55 -10.91
CA ALA A 334 -45.82 4.92 -10.33
C ALA A 334 -47.03 5.86 -10.27
N ASP A 335 -46.81 7.15 -10.08
CA ASP A 335 -47.88 8.15 -10.08
C ASP A 335 -48.40 8.46 -11.50
N GLY A 336 -47.54 8.35 -12.52
CA GLY A 336 -47.92 8.44 -13.93
C GLY A 336 -48.86 7.29 -14.35
N GLU A 337 -48.47 6.04 -14.07
CA GLU A 337 -49.30 4.86 -14.40
C GLU A 337 -50.67 4.89 -13.72
N LYS A 338 -50.76 5.37 -12.47
CA LYS A 338 -52.05 5.52 -11.76
C LYS A 338 -52.95 6.57 -12.39
N LYS A 339 -52.39 7.60 -13.01
CA LYS A 339 -53.15 8.67 -13.66
C LYS A 339 -53.72 8.20 -14.99
N ASP A 340 -52.90 7.53 -15.80
CA ASP A 340 -53.32 6.94 -17.07
C ASP A 340 -54.40 5.86 -16.89
N GLN A 341 -54.31 5.08 -15.80
CA GLN A 341 -55.32 4.06 -15.49
C GLN A 341 -56.66 4.65 -15.00
N LYS A 342 -56.64 5.80 -14.32
CA LYS A 342 -57.86 6.54 -13.96
C LYS A 342 -58.51 7.20 -15.17
N ASP A 343 -57.72 7.80 -16.06
CA ASP A 343 -58.23 8.49 -17.24
C ASP A 343 -58.78 7.49 -18.27
N GLY A 344 -58.15 6.31 -18.39
CA GLY A 344 -58.65 5.20 -19.23
C GLY A 344 -59.96 4.59 -18.74
N GLN A 345 -60.19 4.51 -17.43
CA GLN A 345 -61.48 4.05 -16.87
C GLN A 345 -62.59 5.10 -17.00
N ALA A 346 -62.26 6.39 -16.94
CA ALA A 346 -63.22 7.48 -17.14
C ALA A 346 -63.70 7.59 -18.60
N GLY A 347 -62.84 7.28 -19.58
CA GLY A 347 -63.20 7.29 -21.02
C GLY A 347 -64.05 6.11 -21.50
N GLN A 348 -64.27 5.09 -20.67
CA GLN A 348 -65.05 3.88 -21.01
C GLN A 348 -66.48 3.90 -20.44
N GLN A 349 -66.86 4.95 -19.71
CA GLN A 349 -68.19 5.15 -19.11
C GLN A 349 -69.04 6.24 -19.81
N VAL A 350 -68.63 6.70 -20.99
CA VAL A 350 -69.41 7.58 -21.89
C VAL A 350 -69.69 6.81 -23.17
#